data_AF-I3EIL2-F1
#
_entry.id   AF-I3EIL2-F1
#
_cell.length_a   1.000
_cell.length_b   1.000
_cell.length_c   1.000
_cell.angle_alpha   90.00
_cell.angle_beta   90.00
_cell.angle_gamma   90.00
#
_symmetry.space_group_name_H-M   'P 1'
#
loop_
_entity.id
_entity.type
_entity.pdbx_description
1 polymer ?
#
loop_
_entity_poly.entity_id
_entity_poly.type
_entity_poly.pdbx_seq_one_letter_code
_entity_poly.pdbx_strand_id
1 'polypeptide(L)'
;MAVECITVCFPFKLQSTEFKSQYPTPVLRQEGTVAFTLPFNALINVSSEKSYTVSYTKKQKNDGTEAGFIYQIIIDFTSINDAIDFCSNPIIHVSYNEVSDLSSLDKKLEEASDLLEKTGQSWRKKRKAETDEDGYFTA
;
A
#
# COMPACT_ATOMS: atom_id res chain seq x y z
N MET A 1 -0.21 -28.99 -14.74
CA MET A 1 -1.13 -27.85 -14.56
C MET A 1 -0.25 -26.62 -14.45
N ALA A 2 -0.39 -25.63 -15.33
CA ALA A 2 0.38 -24.39 -15.25
C ALA A 2 -0.10 -23.64 -14.00
N VAL A 3 0.81 -23.37 -13.07
CA VAL A 3 0.51 -22.49 -11.94
C VAL A 3 0.39 -21.10 -12.56
N GLU A 4 -0.82 -20.54 -12.57
CA GLU A 4 -1.00 -19.14 -12.94
C GLU A 4 -0.26 -18.29 -11.91
N CYS A 5 0.55 -17.37 -12.40
CA CYS A 5 1.38 -16.50 -11.58
C CYS A 5 1.05 -15.06 -11.91
N ILE A 6 0.93 -14.22 -10.88
CA ILE A 6 0.80 -12.77 -11.05
C ILE A 6 2.13 -12.12 -10.81
N THR A 7 2.53 -11.23 -11.73
CA THR A 7 3.72 -10.40 -11.55
C THR A 7 3.33 -9.12 -10.84
N VAL A 8 3.93 -8.90 -9.67
CA VAL A 8 3.71 -7.72 -8.84
C VAL A 8 4.92 -6.81 -8.97
N CYS A 9 4.70 -5.63 -9.55
CA CYS A 9 5.69 -4.56 -9.66
C CYS A 9 5.58 -3.65 -8.44
N PHE A 10 6.68 -3.50 -7.71
CA PHE A 10 6.72 -2.62 -6.55
C PHE A 10 7.17 -1.21 -6.96
N PRO A 11 6.68 -0.16 -6.29
CA PRO A 11 6.95 1.23 -6.61
C PRO A 11 8.36 1.72 -6.19
N PHE A 12 9.19 0.86 -5.61
CA PHE A 12 10.58 1.18 -5.26
C PHE A 12 11.57 0.55 -6.24
N LYS A 13 12.73 1.20 -6.36
CA LYS A 13 13.86 0.73 -7.17
C LYS A 13 15.01 0.35 -6.27
N LEU A 14 15.63 -0.79 -6.53
CA LEU A 14 16.91 -1.18 -5.94
C LEU A 14 17.96 -1.10 -7.03
N GLN A 15 19.04 -0.34 -6.80
CA GLN A 15 20.13 -0.17 -7.78
C GLN A 15 19.60 0.26 -9.16
N SER A 16 18.68 1.24 -9.18
CA SER A 16 18.03 1.74 -10.40
C SER A 16 17.14 0.75 -11.17
N THR A 17 16.92 -0.46 -10.63
CA THR A 17 16.06 -1.49 -11.23
C THR A 17 14.73 -1.59 -10.49
N GLU A 18 13.62 -1.65 -11.23
CA GLU A 18 12.30 -1.89 -10.65
C GLU A 18 12.21 -3.30 -10.07
N PHE A 19 11.75 -3.39 -8.83
CA PHE A 19 11.61 -4.68 -8.18
C PHE A 19 10.28 -5.33 -8.60
N LYS A 20 10.38 -6.56 -9.12
CA LYS A 20 9.23 -7.37 -9.56
C LYS A 20 9.29 -8.73 -8.87
N SER A 21 8.15 -9.19 -8.37
CA SER A 21 8.03 -10.51 -7.74
C SER A 21 6.87 -11.28 -8.37
N GLN A 22 7.04 -12.58 -8.54
CA GLN A 22 6.00 -13.47 -9.03
C GLN A 22 5.36 -14.21 -7.87
N TYR A 23 4.04 -14.11 -7.76
CA TYR A 23 3.27 -14.82 -6.77
C TYR A 23 2.45 -15.93 -7.44
N PRO A 24 2.66 -17.21 -7.07
CA PRO A 24 1.85 -18.31 -7.57
C PRO A 24 0.45 -18.22 -6.95
N THR A 25 -0.54 -17.82 -7.75
CA THR A 25 -1.90 -17.62 -7.29
C THR A 25 -2.86 -17.86 -8.46
N PRO A 26 -3.90 -18.70 -8.28
CA PRO A 26 -4.87 -18.94 -9.34
C PRO A 26 -5.59 -17.64 -9.70
N VAL A 27 -5.72 -17.37 -11.00
CA VAL A 27 -6.41 -16.19 -11.53
C VAL A 27 -7.77 -16.64 -12.03
N LEU A 28 -8.82 -16.30 -11.27
CA LEU A 28 -10.19 -16.64 -11.64
C LEU A 28 -10.77 -15.52 -12.50
N ARG A 29 -11.16 -15.83 -13.74
CA ARG A 29 -11.88 -14.90 -14.61
C ARG A 29 -13.33 -15.33 -14.79
N GLN A 30 -14.25 -14.38 -14.64
CA GLN A 30 -15.64 -14.52 -15.03
C GLN A 30 -16.07 -13.26 -15.80
N GLU A 31 -16.29 -13.41 -17.11
CA GLU A 31 -16.61 -12.28 -18.01
C GLU A 31 -15.57 -11.15 -17.93
N GLY A 32 -16.00 -9.97 -17.48
CA GLY A 32 -15.16 -8.78 -17.25
C GLY A 32 -14.51 -8.72 -15.86
N THR A 33 -14.78 -9.69 -14.98
CA THR A 33 -14.24 -9.72 -13.62
C THR A 33 -13.06 -10.69 -13.52
N VAL A 34 -11.99 -10.26 -12.84
CA VAL A 34 -10.81 -11.06 -12.53
C VAL A 34 -10.55 -11.04 -11.03
N ALA A 35 -10.34 -12.21 -10.42
CA ALA A 35 -10.06 -12.33 -9.01
C ALA A 35 -8.83 -13.20 -8.73
N PHE A 36 -8.02 -12.77 -7.77
CA PHE A 36 -6.85 -13.51 -7.31
C PHE A 36 -6.55 -13.19 -5.85
N THR A 37 -5.55 -13.84 -5.26
CA THR A 37 -5.17 -13.64 -3.86
C THR A 37 -3.72 -13.26 -3.70
N LEU A 38 -3.45 -12.32 -2.78
CA LEU A 38 -2.11 -11.96 -2.34
C LEU A 38 -1.93 -12.19 -0.83
N PRO A 39 -0.71 -12.46 -0.36
CA PRO A 39 -0.43 -12.65 1.06
C PRO A 39 -0.30 -11.33 1.86
N PHE A 40 -0.47 -10.18 1.21
CA PHE A 40 -0.38 -8.85 1.84
C PHE A 40 -1.45 -7.92 1.27
N ASN A 41 -1.78 -6.88 2.06
CA ASN A 41 -2.64 -5.81 1.59
C ASN A 41 -1.83 -4.88 0.69
N ALA A 42 -2.35 -4.56 -0.49
CA ALA A 42 -1.74 -3.59 -1.39
C ALA A 42 -2.81 -2.92 -2.24
N LEU A 43 -2.63 -1.63 -2.47
CA LEU A 43 -3.38 -0.93 -3.51
C LEU A 43 -2.75 -1.25 -4.85
N ILE A 44 -3.56 -1.73 -5.78
CA ILE A 44 -3.09 -2.20 -7.06
C ILE A 44 -3.59 -1.31 -8.19
N ASN A 45 -2.74 -1.14 -9.19
CA ASN A 45 -3.04 -0.50 -10.47
C ASN A 45 -2.66 -1.47 -11.59
N VAL A 46 -3.58 -1.73 -12.51
CA VAL A 46 -3.37 -2.66 -13.62
C VAL A 46 -2.90 -1.93 -14.88
N SER A 47 -3.55 -0.81 -15.21
CA SER A 47 -3.24 0.02 -16.36
C SER A 47 -3.74 1.44 -16.14
N SER A 48 -3.00 2.46 -16.58
CA SER A 48 -3.46 3.85 -16.53
C SER A 48 -4.50 4.20 -17.60
N GLU A 49 -4.61 3.39 -18.65
CA GLU A 49 -5.42 3.71 -19.84
C GLU A 49 -6.80 3.03 -19.84
N LYS A 50 -6.97 1.96 -19.05
CA LYS A 50 -8.18 1.14 -19.03
C LYS A 50 -9.04 1.49 -17.83
N SER A 51 -10.37 1.53 -18.03
CA SER A 51 -11.34 1.74 -16.94
C SER A 51 -11.64 0.44 -16.21
N TYR A 52 -11.32 0.39 -14.92
CA TYR A 52 -11.63 -0.73 -14.04
C TYR A 52 -11.88 -0.26 -12.62
N THR A 53 -12.55 -1.09 -11.83
CA THR A 53 -12.70 -0.91 -10.38
C THR A 53 -12.02 -2.05 -9.65
N VAL A 54 -11.39 -1.76 -8.52
CA VAL A 54 -10.74 -2.78 -7.68
C VAL A 54 -11.44 -2.84 -6.34
N SER A 55 -11.84 -4.04 -5.93
CA SER A 55 -12.37 -4.32 -4.59
C SER A 55 -11.50 -5.35 -3.86
N TYR A 56 -11.52 -5.27 -2.53
CA TYR A 56 -10.62 -6.01 -1.65
C TYR A 56 -11.44 -6.77 -0.61
N THR A 57 -11.19 -8.06 -0.47
CA THR A 57 -11.81 -8.91 0.55
C THR A 57 -10.73 -9.62 1.37
N LYS A 58 -10.73 -9.41 2.68
CA LYS A 58 -9.83 -10.12 3.60
C LYS A 58 -10.43 -11.48 3.94
N LYS A 59 -9.68 -12.56 3.68
CA LYS A 59 -10.05 -13.93 4.06
C LYS A 59 -9.04 -14.48 5.06
N GLN A 60 -9.56 -15.24 6.03
CA GLN A 60 -8.70 -15.97 6.97
C GLN A 60 -8.25 -17.26 6.30
N LYS A 61 -6.93 -17.46 6.24
CA LYS A 61 -6.33 -18.70 5.74
C LYS A 61 -6.33 -19.71 6.89
N ASN A 62 -7.22 -20.70 6.80
CA ASN A 62 -7.28 -21.82 7.73
C ASN A 62 -6.59 -23.03 7.11
N ASP A 63 -5.29 -22.91 6.83
CA ASP A 63 -4.46 -24.10 6.58
C ASP A 63 -3.81 -24.44 7.92
N GLY A 64 -4.15 -25.61 8.48
CA GLY A 64 -3.96 -26.02 9.89
C GLY A 64 -2.54 -26.00 10.49
N THR A 65 -1.59 -25.31 9.88
CA THR A 65 -0.22 -25.08 10.39
C THR A 65 0.10 -23.61 10.65
N GLU A 66 -0.56 -22.64 10.01
CA GLU A 66 -0.37 -21.21 10.27
C GLU A 66 -1.67 -20.41 10.08
N ALA A 67 -2.09 -19.70 11.12
CA ALA A 67 -3.19 -18.73 11.02
C ALA A 67 -2.69 -17.49 10.27
N GLY A 68 -3.03 -17.37 8.99
CA GLY A 68 -2.66 -16.25 8.14
C GLY A 68 -3.87 -15.47 7.64
N PHE A 69 -3.64 -14.26 7.13
CA PHE A 69 -4.62 -13.53 6.33
C PHE A 69 -4.19 -13.55 4.88
N ILE A 70 -5.15 -13.78 3.98
CA ILE A 70 -4.97 -13.56 2.56
C ILE A 70 -5.93 -12.47 2.10
N TYR A 71 -5.46 -11.67 1.16
CA TYR A 71 -6.23 -10.57 0.59
C TYR A 71 -6.67 -11.01 -0.80
N GLN A 72 -7.97 -11.25 -0.95
CA GLN A 72 -8.57 -11.47 -2.25
C GLN A 72 -8.79 -10.11 -2.91
N ILE A 73 -8.28 -9.98 -4.12
CA ILE A 73 -8.40 -8.79 -4.95
C ILE A 73 -9.31 -9.16 -6.12
N ILE A 74 -10.28 -8.30 -6.38
CA ILE A 74 -11.27 -8.45 -7.44
C ILE A 74 -11.19 -7.20 -8.30
N ILE A 75 -10.98 -7.39 -9.61
CA ILE A 75 -10.89 -6.32 -10.59
C ILE A 75 -12.06 -6.49 -11.54
N ASP A 76 -12.89 -5.47 -11.64
CA ASP A 76 -13.99 -5.42 -12.61
C ASP A 76 -13.59 -4.48 -13.75
N PHE A 77 -13.36 -5.06 -14.93
CA PHE A 77 -13.08 -4.30 -16.14
C PHE A 77 -14.39 -3.88 -16.81
N THR A 78 -14.40 -2.67 -17.37
CA THR A 78 -15.55 -2.20 -18.17
C THR A 78 -15.70 -2.99 -19.48
N SER A 79 -14.58 -3.47 -20.04
CA SER A 79 -14.55 -4.27 -21.27
C SER A 79 -14.09 -5.70 -20.98
N ILE A 80 -14.78 -6.69 -21.54
CA ILE A 80 -14.41 -8.11 -21.42
C ILE A 80 -13.03 -8.37 -22.08
N ASN A 81 -12.71 -7.65 -23.16
CA ASN A 81 -11.43 -7.79 -23.83
C ASN A 81 -10.27 -7.36 -22.90
N ASP A 82 -10.50 -6.36 -22.05
CA ASP A 82 -9.47 -5.92 -21.10
C ASP A 82 -9.18 -6.97 -20.03
N ALA A 83 -10.22 -7.68 -19.57
CA ALA A 83 -10.05 -8.80 -18.65
C ALA A 83 -9.29 -9.97 -19.31
N ILE A 84 -9.53 -10.25 -20.59
CA ILE A 84 -8.81 -11.27 -21.36
C ILE A 84 -7.33 -10.88 -21.54
N ASP A 85 -7.07 -9.63 -21.91
CA ASP A 85 -5.71 -9.10 -22.05
C ASP A 85 -4.94 -9.21 -20.73
N PHE A 86 -5.58 -8.85 -19.61
CA PHE A 86 -4.99 -8.98 -18.29
C PHE A 86 -4.67 -10.44 -17.94
N CYS A 87 -5.58 -11.38 -18.19
CA CYS A 87 -5.33 -12.80 -17.91
C CYS A 87 -4.19 -13.37 -18.76
N SER A 88 -3.96 -12.82 -19.96
CA SER A 88 -2.86 -13.22 -20.83
C SER A 88 -1.50 -12.76 -20.28
N ASN A 89 -1.45 -11.57 -19.65
CA ASN A 89 -0.26 -11.00 -19.02
C ASN A 89 -0.61 -10.34 -17.68
N PRO A 90 -0.76 -11.11 -16.59
CA PRO A 90 -1.25 -10.60 -15.32
C PRO A 90 -0.15 -9.84 -14.56
N ILE A 91 0.01 -8.57 -14.91
CA ILE A 91 0.94 -7.64 -14.29
C ILE A 91 0.15 -6.61 -13.50
N ILE A 92 0.49 -6.44 -12.22
CA ILE A 92 -0.08 -5.41 -11.36
C ILE A 92 1.02 -4.51 -10.79
N HIS A 93 0.71 -3.23 -10.60
CA HIS A 93 1.59 -2.24 -10.02
C HIS A 93 1.07 -1.87 -8.64
N VAL A 94 1.90 -2.07 -7.61
CA VAL A 94 1.56 -1.62 -6.26
C VAL A 94 1.70 -0.10 -6.21
N SER A 95 0.66 0.57 -5.73
CA SER A 95 0.62 2.02 -5.55
C SER A 95 0.63 2.36 -4.06
N TYR A 96 1.27 3.47 -3.69
CA TYR A 96 1.35 3.93 -2.30
C TYR A 96 0.13 4.75 -1.82
N ASN A 97 -0.95 4.83 -2.59
CA ASN A 97 -1.97 5.84 -2.37
C ASN A 97 -2.96 5.54 -1.24
N GLU A 98 -2.56 5.73 0.01
CA GLU A 98 -3.51 6.23 1.02
C GLU A 98 -3.59 7.75 0.93
N VAL A 99 -4.24 8.28 -0.11
CA VAL A 99 -4.67 9.69 -0.12
C VAL A 99 -5.71 9.94 0.98
N SER A 100 -6.40 8.90 1.44
CA SER A 100 -7.34 8.93 2.55
C SER A 100 -6.71 9.30 3.90
N ASP A 101 -5.41 9.09 4.11
CA ASP A 101 -4.76 9.42 5.39
C ASP A 101 -4.09 10.80 5.43
N LEU A 102 -3.99 11.50 4.30
CA LEU A 102 -3.53 12.90 4.28
C LEU A 102 -4.59 13.85 4.87
N SER A 103 -5.87 13.62 4.58
CA SER A 103 -6.97 14.40 5.17
C SER A 103 -7.12 14.20 6.69
N SER A 104 -6.71 13.02 7.20
CA SER A 104 -6.68 12.73 8.64
C SER A 104 -5.47 13.39 9.31
N LEU A 105 -4.35 13.53 8.58
CA LEU A 105 -3.15 14.21 9.04
C LEU A 105 -3.32 15.72 9.11
N ASP A 106 -3.91 16.35 8.09
CA ASP A 106 -4.18 17.80 8.07
C ASP A 106 -5.15 18.19 9.19
N LYS A 107 -6.21 17.40 9.43
CA LYS A 107 -7.10 17.61 10.58
C LYS A 107 -6.39 17.44 11.92
N LYS A 108 -5.53 16.43 12.06
CA LYS A 108 -4.74 16.23 13.29
C LYS A 108 -3.71 17.35 13.51
N LEU A 109 -3.17 17.93 12.43
CA LEU A 109 -2.28 19.09 12.47
C LEU A 109 -3.03 20.36 12.86
N GLU A 110 -4.23 20.56 12.33
CA GLU A 110 -5.11 21.67 12.68
C GLU A 110 -5.58 21.57 14.14
N GLU A 111 -6.01 20.39 14.59
CA GLU A 111 -6.36 20.11 15.99
C GLU A 111 -5.16 20.30 16.95
N ALA A 112 -3.96 19.87 16.55
CA ALA A 112 -2.75 20.08 17.33
C ALA A 112 -2.33 21.55 17.36
N SER A 113 -2.50 22.30 16.27
CA SER A 113 -2.27 23.74 16.20
C SER A 113 -3.23 24.50 17.11
N ASP A 114 -4.52 24.19 17.05
CA ASP A 114 -5.56 24.76 17.91
C ASP A 114 -5.31 24.48 19.39
N LEU A 115 -4.86 23.27 19.73
CA LEU A 115 -4.46 22.92 21.08
C LEU A 115 -3.25 23.72 21.55
N LEU A 116 -2.25 23.95 20.69
CA LEU A 116 -1.06 24.73 21.01
C LEU A 116 -1.38 26.22 21.20
N GLU A 117 -2.28 26.78 20.39
CA GLU A 117 -2.78 28.16 20.56
C GLU A 117 -3.59 28.31 21.85
N LYS A 118 -4.47 27.34 22.16
CA LYS A 118 -5.30 27.35 23.39
C LYS A 118 -4.48 27.11 24.67
N THR A 119 -3.41 26.33 24.61
CA THR A 119 -2.57 26.00 25.78
C THR A 119 -1.36 26.92 25.94
N GLY A 120 -1.04 27.75 24.94
CA GLY A 120 0.10 28.68 24.94
C GLY A 120 1.46 27.98 24.97
N GLN A 121 1.52 26.67 24.76
CA GLN A 121 2.77 25.92 24.78
C GLN A 121 3.49 26.07 23.44
N SER A 122 4.41 27.03 23.38
CA SER A 122 5.40 27.06 22.31
C SER A 122 6.24 25.78 22.34
N TRP A 123 6.51 25.19 21.17
CA TRP A 123 7.54 24.18 21.00
C TRP A 123 8.88 24.81 21.41
N ARG A 124 9.25 24.71 22.69
CA ARG A 124 10.62 24.93 23.11
C ARG A 124 11.43 23.84 22.44
N LYS A 125 12.03 24.20 21.31
CA LYS A 125 13.13 23.52 20.66
C LYS A 125 14.08 23.10 21.80
N LYS A 126 14.04 21.82 22.20
CA LYS A 126 15.04 21.27 23.13
C LYS A 126 16.36 21.40 22.38
N ARG A 127 17.07 22.51 22.61
CA ARG A 127 18.51 22.56 22.33
C ARG A 127 19.07 21.39 23.11
N LYS A 128 19.63 20.41 22.40
CA LYS A 128 20.59 19.49 23.00
C LYS A 128 21.70 20.38 23.54
N ALA A 129 21.72 20.58 24.84
CA ALA A 129 22.92 20.95 25.57
C ALA A 129 23.35 19.65 26.26
N GLU A 130 24.13 18.85 25.54
CA GLU A 130 25.13 18.03 26.23
C GLU A 130 26.17 19.02 26.73
N THR A 131 26.17 19.28 28.03
CA THR A 131 27.27 19.95 28.71
C THR A 131 27.26 19.45 30.15
N ASP A 132 28.08 18.45 30.39
CA ASP A 132 29.08 18.35 31.44
C ASP A 132 29.98 17.19 30.99
N GLU A 133 31.30 17.31 30.99
CA GLU A 133 32.15 17.68 32.12
C GLU A 133 33.06 18.85 31.73
N ASP A 134 33.61 19.60 32.68
CA ASP A 134 34.84 20.38 32.42
C ASP A 134 34.78 21.60 31.47
N GLY A 135 33.63 22.27 31.45
CA GLY A 135 33.52 23.73 31.43
C GLY A 135 33.75 24.40 30.06
N TYR A 136 32.80 25.13 29.51
CA TYR A 136 32.07 26.23 30.12
C TYR A 136 30.75 26.43 29.39
N PHE A 137 29.73 26.97 30.09
CA PHE A 137 29.16 28.30 29.83
C PHE A 137 28.36 28.74 31.06
N THR A 138 28.74 29.86 31.68
CA THR A 138 27.94 30.53 32.72
C THR A 138 27.20 31.72 32.15
N ALA A 139 25.91 31.81 32.53
CA ALA A 139 24.97 32.95 32.55
C ALA A 139 24.77 33.78 31.27
#